data_AF-A0A3M1VGV7-F1
#
_entry.id   AF-A0A3M1VGV7-F1
#
_cell.length_a   1.000
_cell.length_b   1.000
_cell.length_c   1.000
_cell.angle_alpha   90.00
_cell.angle_beta   90.00
_cell.angle_gamma   90.00
#
_symmetry.space_group_name_H-M   'P 1'
#
loop_
_entity.id
_entity.type
_entity.pdbx_description
1 polymer ?
#
loop_
_entity_poly.entity_id
_entity_poly.type
_entity_poly.pdbx_seq_one_letter_code
_entity_poly.pdbx_strand_id
1 'polypeptide(L)'
;MITTLGKVLTVTMTVVSVAFMGLAFIARVGGPNWNADRRWLEDEYIFEKVESPDQPTLWSVKTRLEGESVKENTRIEADAILAAYRHKIDRQKEEVAALDEQIQQVESQLAATRPLLEKDFAAIDRRLNSLRDQLAALNEENMKLLDEGKRVAEESLRLRSLAKLRREDVFRLTQQLHQLQAEQYKLDEQQSRLQDVLVRLNGVVERLEARNRQLRGQLKLSPSAGEKGGDAAAPN
;
A
#
# COMPACT_ATOMS: atom_id res chain seq x y z
N MET A 1 24.33 100.18 48.58
CA MET A 1 24.13 99.32 47.39
C MET A 1 22.79 98.57 47.49
N ILE A 2 21.64 99.26 47.35
CA ILE A 2 20.29 98.63 47.49
C ILE A 2 19.37 98.93 46.28
N THR A 3 19.83 99.69 45.28
CA THR A 3 18.95 100.18 44.20
C THR A 3 19.08 99.45 42.86
N THR A 4 20.06 98.56 42.69
CA THR A 4 20.26 97.80 41.45
C THR A 4 19.49 96.47 41.48
N LEU A 5 19.53 95.73 42.59
CA LEU A 5 18.80 94.47 42.74
C LEU A 5 17.28 94.65 42.66
N GLY A 6 16.74 95.70 43.30
CA GLY A 6 15.31 96.01 43.25
C GLY A 6 14.82 96.39 41.85
N LYS A 7 15.63 97.11 41.07
CA LYS A 7 15.29 97.45 39.67
C LYS A 7 15.27 96.23 38.76
N VAL A 8 16.26 95.35 38.90
CA VAL A 8 16.30 94.08 38.15
C VAL A 8 15.09 93.23 38.51
N LEU A 9 14.76 93.11 39.80
CA LEU A 9 13.60 92.35 40.27
C LEU A 9 12.28 92.90 39.69
N THR A 10 12.09 94.23 39.68
CA THR A 10 10.88 94.83 39.11
C THR A 10 10.76 94.60 37.60
N VAL A 11 11.86 94.66 36.86
CA VAL A 11 11.86 94.40 35.41
C VAL A 11 11.59 92.92 35.13
N THR A 12 12.17 92.01 35.89
CA THR A 12 11.86 90.57 35.74
C THR A 12 10.42 90.26 36.10
N MET A 13 9.87 90.88 37.15
CA MET A 13 8.49 90.64 37.58
C MET A 13 7.47 91.17 36.58
N THR A 14 7.72 92.32 35.94
CA THR A 14 6.85 92.84 34.89
C THR A 14 6.91 91.98 33.63
N VAL A 15 8.10 91.51 33.22
CA VAL A 15 8.24 90.60 32.07
C VAL A 15 7.52 89.28 32.33
N VAL A 16 7.67 88.70 33.53
CA VAL A 16 6.96 87.45 33.90
C VAL A 16 5.45 87.68 33.95
N SER A 17 4.98 88.81 34.48
CA SER A 17 3.55 89.12 34.52
C SER A 17 2.95 89.32 33.13
N VAL A 18 3.68 89.98 32.21
CA VAL A 18 3.27 90.12 30.81
C VAL A 18 3.30 88.76 30.09
N ALA A 19 4.27 87.90 30.38
CA ALA A 19 4.34 86.54 29.82
C ALA A 19 3.16 85.68 30.31
N PHE A 20 2.84 85.71 31.61
CA PHE A 20 1.66 85.02 32.15
C PHE A 20 0.34 85.58 31.60
N MET A 21 0.26 86.90 31.38
CA MET A 21 -0.90 87.52 30.75
C MET A 21 -1.03 87.10 29.28
N GLY A 22 0.08 87.00 28.55
CA GLY A 22 0.12 86.46 27.19
C GLY A 22 -0.31 85.00 27.13
N LEU A 23 0.17 84.17 28.05
CA LEU A 23 -0.18 82.75 28.12
C LEU A 23 -1.66 82.55 28.55
N ALA A 24 -2.15 83.35 29.50
CA ALA A 24 -3.56 83.36 29.87
C ALA A 24 -4.47 83.87 28.74
N PHE A 25 -4.01 84.85 27.96
CA PHE A 25 -4.72 85.34 26.78
C PHE A 25 -4.77 84.28 25.68
N ILE A 26 -3.66 83.58 25.43
CA ILE A 26 -3.62 82.45 24.48
C ILE A 26 -4.50 81.29 24.96
N ALA A 27 -4.50 80.96 26.25
CA ALA A 27 -5.37 79.92 26.79
C ALA A 27 -6.87 80.31 26.73
N ARG A 28 -7.19 81.61 26.83
CA ARG A 28 -8.56 82.13 26.74
C ARG A 28 -9.06 82.25 25.30
N VAL A 29 -8.20 82.57 24.35
CA VAL A 29 -8.55 82.81 22.93
C VAL A 29 -8.32 81.56 22.07
N GLY A 30 -7.32 80.74 22.41
CA GLY A 30 -6.94 79.50 21.73
C GLY A 30 -7.42 78.26 22.47
N GLY A 31 -8.69 78.23 22.88
CA GLY A 31 -9.30 77.00 23.40
C GLY A 31 -9.16 75.82 22.42
N PRO A 32 -9.36 74.57 22.88
CA PRO A 32 -9.21 73.39 22.02
C PRO A 32 -10.03 73.52 20.74
N ASN A 33 -9.43 73.13 19.60
CA ASN A 33 -10.10 73.22 18.31
C ASN A 33 -11.07 72.05 18.12
N TRP A 34 -12.21 72.13 18.80
CA TRP A 34 -13.28 71.13 18.77
C TRP A 34 -13.80 70.86 17.35
N ASN A 35 -13.71 71.84 16.44
CA ASN A 35 -14.08 71.66 15.04
C ASN A 35 -13.10 70.74 14.29
N ALA A 36 -11.81 70.78 14.61
CA ALA A 36 -10.84 69.85 14.04
C ALA A 36 -11.04 68.44 14.63
N ASP A 37 -11.26 68.34 15.95
CA ASP A 37 -11.46 67.06 16.64
C ASP A 37 -12.74 66.35 16.18
N ARG A 38 -13.82 67.12 15.90
CA ARG A 38 -15.03 66.60 15.28
C ARG A 38 -14.76 65.96 13.92
N ARG A 39 -13.98 66.61 13.05
CA ARG A 39 -13.66 66.09 11.70
C ARG A 39 -12.96 64.73 11.74
N TRP A 40 -12.17 64.45 12.77
CA TRP A 40 -11.53 63.14 12.94
C TRP A 40 -12.50 62.04 13.38
N LEU A 41 -13.65 62.40 13.95
CA LEU A 41 -14.69 61.47 14.37
C LEU A 41 -15.85 61.38 13.37
N GLU A 42 -15.91 62.31 12.42
CA GLU A 42 -16.94 62.38 11.37
C GLU A 42 -16.97 61.15 10.46
N ASP A 43 -15.95 60.28 10.46
CA ASP A 43 -15.98 59.02 9.69
C ASP A 43 -16.92 57.98 10.33
N GLU A 44 -16.96 57.92 11.66
CA GLU A 44 -17.65 56.87 12.45
C GLU A 44 -18.86 57.42 13.24
N TYR A 45 -18.89 58.71 13.55
CA TYR A 45 -19.91 59.36 14.37
C TYR A 45 -20.58 60.52 13.65
N ILE A 46 -21.88 60.71 13.90
CA ILE A 46 -22.69 61.80 13.39
C ILE A 46 -23.02 62.75 14.54
N PHE A 47 -22.72 64.02 14.36
CA PHE A 47 -23.02 65.09 15.31
C PHE A 47 -24.23 65.88 14.80
N GLU A 48 -25.36 65.79 15.50
CA GLU A 48 -26.57 66.55 15.17
C GLU A 48 -26.65 67.81 16.04
N LYS A 49 -26.97 68.93 15.40
CA LYS A 49 -27.16 70.23 16.05
C LYS A 49 -28.63 70.60 15.96
N VAL A 50 -29.30 70.72 17.10
CA VAL A 50 -30.70 71.16 17.18
C VAL A 50 -30.71 72.61 17.63
N GLU A 51 -31.03 73.52 16.70
CA GLU A 51 -31.21 74.95 16.97
C GLU A 51 -32.71 75.26 16.94
N SER A 52 -33.25 75.77 18.06
CA SER A 52 -34.62 76.27 18.14
C SER A 52 -34.62 77.75 18.52
N PRO A 53 -35.47 78.60 17.93
CA PRO A 53 -35.42 80.05 18.12
C PRO A 53 -35.51 80.54 19.57
N ASP A 54 -36.16 79.76 20.44
CA ASP A 54 -36.43 80.10 21.85
C ASP A 54 -35.70 79.19 22.86
N GLN A 55 -34.79 78.31 22.43
CA GLN A 55 -34.07 77.38 23.32
C GLN A 55 -32.56 77.32 23.04
N PRO A 56 -31.71 77.03 24.05
CA PRO A 56 -30.27 76.93 23.85
C PRO A 56 -29.92 75.80 22.88
N THR A 57 -28.91 76.00 22.04
CA THR A 57 -28.44 75.00 21.07
C THR A 57 -28.06 73.69 21.76
N LEU A 58 -28.66 72.58 21.32
CA LEU A 58 -28.40 71.24 21.84
C LEU A 58 -27.61 70.42 20.81
N TRP A 59 -26.64 69.65 21.31
CA TRP A 59 -25.83 68.73 20.53
C TRP A 59 -26.14 67.28 20.92
N SER A 60 -26.27 66.41 19.94
CA SER A 60 -26.39 64.96 20.10
C SER A 60 -25.37 64.24 19.22
N VAL A 61 -24.93 63.05 19.68
CA VAL A 61 -23.99 62.20 18.95
C VAL A 61 -24.59 60.83 18.75
N LYS A 62 -24.54 60.35 17.51
CA LYS A 62 -24.95 59.00 17.12
C LYS A 62 -23.82 58.27 16.40
N THR A 63 -23.76 56.96 16.52
CA THR A 63 -22.87 56.15 15.66
C THR A 63 -23.43 56.10 14.23
N ARG A 64 -22.56 56.22 13.22
CA ARG A 64 -22.99 56.24 11.81
C ARG A 64 -23.47 54.88 11.32
N LEU A 65 -22.86 53.80 11.80
CA LEU A 65 -23.11 52.43 11.33
C LEU A 65 -24.33 51.79 11.99
N GLU A 66 -24.52 52.03 13.29
CA GLU A 66 -25.53 51.35 14.12
C GLU A 66 -26.69 52.28 14.52
N GLY A 67 -26.54 53.62 14.37
CA GLY A 67 -27.55 54.61 14.71
C GLY A 67 -27.79 54.78 16.22
N GLU A 68 -26.94 54.18 17.04
CA GLU A 68 -27.04 54.21 18.51
C GLU A 68 -26.71 55.61 19.04
N SER A 69 -27.54 56.12 19.95
CA SER A 69 -27.30 57.40 20.58
C SER A 69 -26.27 57.28 21.70
N VAL A 70 -25.08 57.82 21.45
CA VAL A 70 -23.97 57.82 22.41
C VAL A 70 -24.20 58.86 23.49
N LYS A 71 -24.78 60.01 23.11
CA LYS A 71 -25.16 61.08 24.03
C LYS A 71 -26.18 62.03 23.42
N GLU A 72 -27.18 62.43 24.21
CA GLU A 72 -28.27 63.30 23.76
C GLU A 72 -28.32 64.61 24.54
N ASN A 73 -28.82 65.67 23.89
CA ASN A 73 -29.21 66.94 24.50
C ASN A 73 -28.12 67.63 25.35
N THR A 74 -26.90 67.67 24.84
CA THR A 74 -25.78 68.33 25.52
C THR A 74 -25.66 69.78 25.08
N ARG A 75 -25.60 70.72 26.03
CA ARG A 75 -25.47 72.16 25.72
C ARG A 75 -24.08 72.55 25.22
N ILE A 76 -23.08 71.69 25.40
CA ILE A 76 -21.67 71.94 25.11
C ILE A 76 -21.19 70.94 24.06
N GLU A 77 -20.73 71.45 22.92
CA GLU A 77 -20.15 70.67 21.81
C GLU A 77 -18.96 69.79 22.22
N ALA A 78 -18.08 70.32 23.07
CA ALA A 78 -16.93 69.59 23.60
C ALA A 78 -17.34 68.31 24.36
N ASP A 79 -18.45 68.35 25.09
CA ASP A 79 -18.90 67.23 25.91
C ASP A 79 -19.58 66.13 25.06
N ALA A 80 -20.13 66.50 23.91
CA ALA A 80 -20.58 65.56 22.87
C ALA A 80 -19.38 64.86 22.20
N ILE A 81 -18.34 65.61 21.82
CA ILE A 81 -17.10 65.07 21.22
C ILE A 81 -16.35 64.15 22.20
N LEU A 82 -16.23 64.54 23.47
CA LEU A 82 -15.61 63.71 24.50
C LEU A 82 -16.38 62.42 24.76
N ALA A 83 -17.72 62.44 24.68
CA ALA A 83 -18.52 61.23 24.79
C ALA A 83 -18.28 60.26 23.63
N ALA A 84 -18.15 60.76 22.40
CA ALA A 84 -17.80 59.95 21.23
C ALA A 84 -16.43 59.29 21.38
N TYR A 85 -15.41 60.03 21.85
CA TYR A 85 -14.09 59.46 22.13
C TYR A 85 -14.11 58.40 23.20
N ARG A 86 -14.84 58.62 24.31
CA ARG A 86 -14.98 57.61 25.38
C ARG A 86 -15.63 56.35 24.85
N HIS A 87 -16.73 56.49 24.11
CA HIS A 87 -17.41 55.36 23.48
C HIS A 87 -16.48 54.57 22.54
N LYS A 88 -15.70 55.27 21.69
CA LYS A 88 -14.72 54.61 20.82
C LYS A 88 -13.65 53.85 21.62
N ILE A 89 -13.13 54.45 22.69
CA ILE A 89 -12.14 53.82 23.57
C ILE A 89 -12.72 52.58 24.25
N ASP A 90 -13.97 52.65 24.72
CA ASP A 90 -14.62 51.53 25.41
C ASP A 90 -14.92 50.38 24.44
N ARG A 91 -15.43 50.67 23.23
CA ARG A 91 -15.59 49.66 22.17
C ARG A 91 -14.27 49.00 21.80
N GLN A 92 -13.20 49.79 21.63
CA GLN A 92 -11.86 49.26 21.34
C GLN A 92 -11.32 48.39 22.48
N LYS A 93 -11.59 48.75 23.74
CA LYS A 93 -11.22 47.92 24.89
C LYS A 93 -11.99 46.61 24.92
N GLU A 94 -13.29 46.64 24.60
CA GLU A 94 -14.11 45.43 24.50
C GLU A 94 -13.63 44.51 23.37
N GLU A 95 -13.30 45.07 22.21
CA GLU A 95 -12.72 44.33 21.09
C GLU A 95 -11.36 43.72 21.44
N VAL A 96 -10.48 44.48 22.10
CA VAL A 96 -9.18 43.97 22.58
C VAL A 96 -9.38 42.86 23.61
N ALA A 97 -10.30 43.03 24.58
CA ALA A 97 -10.58 42.01 25.57
C ALA A 97 -11.15 40.72 24.95
N ALA A 98 -12.04 40.85 23.95
CA ALA A 98 -12.58 39.71 23.22
C ALA A 98 -11.51 38.98 22.39
N LEU A 99 -10.62 39.73 21.74
CA LEU A 99 -9.49 39.16 21.00
C LEU A 99 -8.48 38.49 21.94
N ASP A 100 -8.18 39.08 23.09
CA ASP A 100 -7.29 38.48 24.10
C ASP A 100 -7.86 37.14 24.61
N GLU A 101 -9.17 37.06 24.85
CA GLU A 101 -9.82 35.79 25.20
C GLU A 101 -9.67 34.74 24.09
N GLN A 102 -9.88 35.12 22.83
CA GLN A 102 -9.69 34.21 21.68
C GLN A 102 -8.24 33.74 21.55
N ILE A 103 -7.27 34.65 21.75
CA ILE A 103 -5.84 34.32 21.73
C ILE A 103 -5.54 33.27 22.81
N GLN A 104 -6.01 33.48 24.04
CA GLN A 104 -5.81 32.52 25.13
C GLN A 104 -6.44 31.16 24.83
N GLN A 105 -7.64 31.14 24.25
CA GLN A 105 -8.29 29.90 23.84
C GLN A 105 -7.46 29.17 22.77
N VAL A 106 -7.00 29.87 21.73
CA VAL A 106 -6.19 29.26 20.66
C VAL A 106 -4.82 28.81 21.18
N GLU A 107 -4.16 29.58 22.03
CA GLU A 107 -2.89 29.19 22.67
C GLU A 107 -3.04 27.93 23.51
N SER A 108 -4.14 27.82 24.29
CA SER A 108 -4.43 26.62 25.08
C SER A 108 -4.65 25.39 24.20
N GLN A 109 -5.38 25.54 23.10
CA GLN A 109 -5.61 24.47 22.12
C GLN A 109 -4.30 24.05 21.48
N LEU A 110 -3.48 25.01 21.06
CA LEU A 110 -2.20 24.77 20.42
C LEU A 110 -1.20 24.08 21.37
N ALA A 111 -1.18 24.48 22.64
CA ALA A 111 -0.40 23.81 23.69
C ALA A 111 -0.86 22.37 23.92
N ALA A 112 -2.17 22.09 23.82
CA ALA A 112 -2.71 20.73 23.93
C ALA A 112 -2.43 19.87 22.68
N THR A 113 -2.50 20.45 21.48
CA THR A 113 -2.36 19.70 20.22
C THR A 113 -0.90 19.40 19.86
N ARG A 114 0.06 20.30 20.15
CA ARG A 114 1.48 20.09 19.85
C ARG A 114 2.05 18.74 20.35
N PRO A 115 1.90 18.36 21.64
CA PRO A 115 2.44 17.09 22.12
C PRO A 115 1.70 15.87 21.56
N LEU A 116 0.44 16.01 21.13
CA LEU A 116 -0.30 14.95 20.45
C LEU A 116 0.30 14.69 19.07
N LEU A 117 0.57 15.75 18.30
CA LEU A 117 1.19 15.64 16.98
C LEU A 117 2.55 14.93 17.04
N GLU A 118 3.40 15.26 18.01
CA GLU A 118 4.70 14.59 18.18
C GLU A 118 4.54 13.08 18.43
N LYS A 119 3.57 12.70 19.27
CA LYS A 119 3.26 11.28 19.51
C LYS A 119 2.69 10.60 18.28
N ASP A 120 1.83 11.28 17.54
CA ASP A 120 1.22 10.76 16.32
C ASP A 120 2.28 10.54 15.23
N PHE A 121 3.21 11.48 15.02
CA PHE A 121 4.32 11.28 14.10
C PHE A 121 5.18 10.08 14.49
N ALA A 122 5.55 9.96 15.78
CA ALA A 122 6.32 8.81 16.25
C ALA A 122 5.55 7.47 16.09
N ALA A 123 4.23 7.48 16.29
CA ALA A 123 3.38 6.30 16.09
C ALA A 123 3.28 5.92 14.61
N ILE A 124 3.12 6.92 13.72
CA ILE A 124 3.11 6.73 12.26
C ILE A 124 4.44 6.14 11.80
N ASP A 125 5.57 6.68 12.25
CA ASP A 125 6.91 6.16 11.90
C ASP A 125 7.09 4.71 12.33
N ARG A 126 6.67 4.35 13.55
CA ARG A 126 6.70 2.96 14.03
C ARG A 126 5.84 2.05 13.17
N ARG A 127 4.63 2.49 12.82
CA ARG A 127 3.72 1.72 11.98
C ARG A 127 4.29 1.54 10.57
N LEU A 128 4.91 2.58 10.02
CA LEU A 128 5.52 2.55 8.70
C LEU A 128 6.70 1.57 8.66
N ASN A 129 7.56 1.60 9.68
CA ASN A 129 8.65 0.63 9.81
C ASN A 129 8.12 -0.80 9.96
N SER A 130 7.11 -1.02 10.81
CA SER A 130 6.49 -2.35 10.96
C SER A 130 5.90 -2.87 9.64
N LEU A 131 5.25 -2.01 8.85
CA LEU A 131 4.71 -2.38 7.55
C LEU A 131 5.82 -2.71 6.54
N ARG A 132 6.95 -1.98 6.57
CA ARG A 132 8.12 -2.30 5.73
C ARG A 132 8.70 -3.67 6.08
N ASP A 133 8.83 -3.97 7.37
CA ASP A 133 9.34 -5.26 7.83
C ASP A 133 8.41 -6.42 7.45
N GLN A 134 7.09 -6.22 7.61
CA GLN A 134 6.08 -7.20 7.18
C GLN A 134 6.14 -7.44 5.67
N LEU A 135 6.29 -6.38 4.87
CA LEU A 135 6.39 -6.49 3.41
C LEU A 135 7.67 -7.22 3.01
N ALA A 136 8.79 -6.94 3.65
CA ALA A 136 10.05 -7.64 3.42
C ALA A 136 9.94 -9.14 3.75
N ALA A 137 9.36 -9.48 4.90
CA ALA A 137 9.13 -10.87 5.31
C ALA A 137 8.20 -11.61 4.33
N LEU A 138 7.11 -10.97 3.90
CA LEU A 138 6.16 -11.55 2.97
C LEU A 138 6.78 -11.75 1.58
N ASN A 139 7.66 -10.86 1.14
CA ASN A 139 8.40 -11.02 -0.10
C ASN A 139 9.40 -12.19 -0.01
N GLU A 140 10.08 -12.36 1.12
CA GLU A 140 10.98 -13.50 1.34
C GLU A 140 10.21 -14.84 1.34
N GLU A 141 9.05 -14.89 1.99
CA GLU A 141 8.17 -16.05 1.98
C GLU A 141 7.66 -16.37 0.56
N ASN A 142 7.28 -15.35 -0.22
CA ASN A 142 6.84 -15.52 -1.60
C ASN A 142 7.98 -16.10 -2.47
N MET A 143 9.21 -15.60 -2.31
CA MET A 143 10.37 -16.14 -3.02
C MET A 143 10.65 -17.60 -2.66
N LYS A 144 10.52 -17.98 -1.38
CA LYS A 144 10.64 -19.39 -0.95
C LYS A 144 9.58 -20.27 -1.61
N LEU A 145 8.31 -19.84 -1.60
CA LEU A 145 7.22 -20.56 -2.24
C LEU A 145 7.40 -20.69 -3.75
N LEU A 146 7.91 -19.66 -4.43
CA LEU A 146 8.23 -19.72 -5.85
C LEU A 146 9.30 -20.76 -6.15
N ASP A 147 10.35 -20.83 -5.34
CA ASP A 147 11.43 -21.80 -5.53
C ASP A 147 10.98 -23.24 -5.19
N GLU A 148 10.15 -23.42 -4.17
CA GLU A 148 9.47 -24.69 -3.91
C GLU A 148 8.57 -25.11 -5.08
N GLY A 149 7.78 -24.18 -5.62
CA GLY A 149 6.93 -24.41 -6.78
C GLY A 149 7.73 -24.85 -8.02
N LYS A 150 8.89 -24.23 -8.27
CA LYS A 150 9.81 -24.66 -9.34
C LYS A 150 10.32 -26.08 -9.12
N ARG A 151 10.78 -26.40 -7.90
CA ARG A 151 11.27 -27.75 -7.56
C ARG A 151 10.20 -28.81 -7.79
N VAL A 152 8.98 -28.58 -7.30
CA VAL A 152 7.85 -29.50 -7.49
C VAL A 152 7.51 -29.66 -8.98
N ALA A 153 7.56 -28.58 -9.76
CA ALA A 153 7.34 -28.63 -11.20
C ALA A 153 8.41 -29.47 -11.92
N GLU A 154 9.68 -29.29 -11.58
CA GLU A 154 10.80 -30.08 -12.12
C GLU A 154 10.67 -31.57 -11.74
N GLU A 155 10.34 -31.88 -10.50
CA GLU A 155 10.11 -33.25 -10.03
C GLU A 155 8.95 -33.91 -10.77
N SER A 156 7.85 -33.19 -10.98
CA SER A 156 6.69 -33.66 -11.75
C SER A 156 7.06 -33.97 -13.20
N LEU A 157 7.85 -33.12 -13.84
CA LEU A 157 8.36 -33.38 -15.20
C LEU A 157 9.26 -34.61 -15.25
N ARG A 158 10.17 -34.77 -14.28
CA ARG A 158 11.03 -35.95 -14.16
C ARG A 158 10.21 -37.21 -13.98
N LEU A 159 9.25 -37.21 -13.06
CA LEU A 159 8.37 -38.34 -12.79
C LEU A 159 7.55 -38.72 -14.03
N ARG A 160 7.03 -37.72 -14.76
CA ARG A 160 6.30 -37.94 -16.02
C ARG A 160 7.18 -38.57 -17.09
N SER A 161 8.43 -38.14 -17.21
CA SER A 161 9.39 -38.72 -18.15
C SER A 161 9.74 -40.18 -17.79
N LEU A 162 9.95 -40.47 -16.51
CA LEU A 162 10.20 -41.82 -16.01
C LEU A 162 8.98 -42.72 -16.23
N ALA A 163 7.77 -42.23 -15.96
CA ALA A 163 6.54 -42.97 -16.21
C ALA A 163 6.36 -43.30 -17.71
N LYS A 164 6.78 -42.40 -18.61
CA LYS A 164 6.77 -42.67 -20.06
C LYS A 164 7.75 -43.79 -20.42
N LEU A 165 9.00 -43.72 -19.96
CA LEU A 165 10.00 -44.77 -20.19
C LEU A 165 9.54 -46.12 -19.66
N ARG A 166 8.97 -46.16 -18.45
CA ARG A 166 8.42 -47.39 -17.87
C ARG A 166 7.26 -47.97 -18.68
N ARG A 167 6.39 -47.12 -19.23
CA ARG A 167 5.32 -47.58 -20.14
C ARG A 167 5.90 -48.21 -21.40
N GLU A 168 6.89 -47.57 -22.01
CA GLU A 168 7.59 -48.11 -23.19
C GLU A 168 8.26 -49.45 -22.90
N ASP A 169 8.92 -49.59 -21.75
CA ASP A 169 9.51 -50.86 -21.28
C ASP A 169 8.44 -51.96 -21.12
N VAL A 170 7.29 -51.63 -20.50
CA VAL A 170 6.19 -52.59 -20.35
C VAL A 170 5.67 -53.06 -21.70
N PHE A 171 5.48 -52.15 -22.66
CA PHE A 171 5.08 -52.53 -24.02
C PHE A 171 6.10 -53.46 -24.68
N ARG A 172 7.39 -53.13 -24.58
CA ARG A 172 8.47 -53.95 -25.13
C ARG A 172 8.50 -55.34 -24.51
N LEU A 173 8.45 -55.44 -23.19
CA LEU A 173 8.46 -56.70 -22.46
C LEU A 173 7.24 -57.55 -22.78
N THR A 174 6.06 -56.93 -22.91
CA THR A 174 4.84 -57.62 -23.30
C THR A 174 4.96 -58.21 -24.71
N GLN A 175 5.54 -57.47 -25.66
CA GLN A 175 5.81 -57.98 -27.01
C GLN A 175 6.81 -59.14 -27.02
N GLN A 176 7.90 -59.03 -26.23
CA GLN A 176 8.86 -60.12 -26.07
C GLN A 176 8.23 -61.37 -25.45
N LEU A 177 7.34 -61.20 -24.47
CA LEU A 177 6.61 -62.29 -23.86
C LEU A 177 5.71 -63.00 -24.89
N HIS A 178 4.97 -62.25 -25.71
CA HIS A 178 4.18 -62.84 -26.80
C HIS A 178 5.04 -63.58 -27.83
N GLN A 179 6.23 -63.08 -28.16
CA GLN A 179 7.18 -63.76 -29.04
C GLN A 179 7.65 -65.09 -28.43
N LEU A 180 8.05 -65.09 -27.15
CA LEU A 180 8.47 -66.30 -26.44
C LEU A 180 7.35 -67.33 -26.34
N GLN A 181 6.11 -66.90 -26.09
CA GLN A 181 4.95 -67.80 -26.12
C GLN A 181 4.76 -68.43 -27.51
N ALA A 182 4.87 -67.63 -28.58
CA ALA A 182 4.77 -68.15 -29.93
C ALA A 182 5.91 -69.12 -30.29
N GLU A 183 7.12 -68.88 -29.82
CA GLU A 183 8.26 -69.79 -29.96
C GLU A 183 8.04 -71.09 -29.18
N GLN A 184 7.53 -71.01 -27.95
CA GLN A 184 7.18 -72.16 -27.14
C GLN A 184 6.18 -73.07 -27.86
N TYR A 185 5.10 -72.51 -28.43
CA TYR A 185 4.14 -73.29 -29.22
C TYR A 185 4.78 -73.99 -30.42
N LYS A 186 5.72 -73.33 -31.11
CA LYS A 186 6.44 -73.95 -32.24
C LYS A 186 7.35 -75.09 -31.77
N LEU A 187 8.04 -74.92 -30.63
CA LEU A 187 8.88 -75.96 -30.04
C LEU A 187 8.05 -77.17 -29.62
N ASP A 188 6.88 -76.95 -29.00
CA ASP A 188 5.96 -78.03 -28.63
C ASP A 188 5.46 -78.80 -29.86
N GLU A 189 5.16 -78.10 -30.97
CA GLU A 189 4.77 -78.73 -32.23
C GLU A 189 5.92 -79.53 -32.85
N GLN A 190 7.15 -78.99 -32.83
CA GLN A 190 8.34 -79.70 -33.30
C GLN A 190 8.62 -80.95 -32.45
N GLN A 191 8.48 -80.85 -31.13
CA GLN A 191 8.65 -81.99 -30.22
C GLN A 191 7.63 -83.08 -30.53
N SER A 192 6.37 -82.72 -30.74
CA SER A 192 5.31 -83.67 -31.11
C SER A 192 5.60 -84.36 -32.45
N ARG A 193 6.03 -83.59 -33.46
CA ARG A 193 6.44 -84.15 -34.77
C ARG A 193 7.64 -85.09 -34.64
N LEU A 194 8.63 -84.76 -33.82
CA LEU A 194 9.80 -85.62 -33.58
C LEU A 194 9.40 -86.91 -32.84
N GLN A 195 8.47 -86.84 -31.88
CA GLN A 195 7.92 -88.03 -31.22
C GLN A 195 7.19 -88.94 -32.22
N ASP A 196 6.36 -88.37 -33.11
CA ASP A 196 5.68 -89.13 -34.16
C ASP A 196 6.69 -89.83 -35.10
N VAL A 197 7.77 -89.14 -35.47
CA VAL A 197 8.84 -89.72 -36.28
C VAL A 197 9.54 -90.85 -35.55
N LEU A 198 9.84 -90.70 -34.26
CA LEU A 198 10.43 -91.77 -33.43
C LEU A 198 9.52 -92.99 -33.37
N VAL A 199 8.22 -92.81 -33.14
CA VAL A 199 7.24 -93.92 -33.12
C VAL A 199 7.21 -94.63 -34.47
N ARG A 200 7.18 -93.89 -35.59
CA ARG A 200 7.21 -94.48 -36.93
C ARG A 200 8.50 -95.26 -37.20
N LEU A 201 9.66 -94.70 -36.83
CA LEU A 201 10.96 -95.34 -36.99
C LEU A 201 11.05 -96.62 -36.15
N ASN A 202 10.62 -96.59 -34.88
CA ASN A 202 10.56 -97.78 -34.04
C ASN A 202 9.69 -98.87 -34.68
N GLY A 203 8.51 -98.52 -35.21
CA GLY A 203 7.67 -99.48 -35.94
C GLY A 203 8.31 -100.02 -37.23
N VAL A 204 9.14 -99.23 -37.93
CA VAL A 204 9.93 -99.71 -39.07
C VAL A 204 11.01 -100.69 -38.61
N VAL A 205 11.72 -100.36 -37.52
CA VAL A 205 12.75 -101.24 -36.92
C VAL A 205 12.13 -102.57 -36.50
N GLU A 206 11.01 -102.57 -35.78
CA GLU A 206 10.31 -103.79 -35.39
C GLU A 206 9.92 -104.66 -36.58
N ARG A 207 9.40 -104.05 -37.66
CA ARG A 207 9.08 -104.76 -38.91
C ARG A 207 10.32 -105.33 -39.59
N LEU A 208 11.42 -104.58 -39.64
CA LEU A 208 12.69 -105.04 -40.20
C LEU A 208 13.29 -106.19 -39.37
N GLU A 209 13.21 -106.11 -38.04
CA GLU A 209 13.63 -107.18 -37.13
C GLU A 209 12.76 -108.44 -37.30
N ALA A 210 11.44 -108.28 -37.42
CA ALA A 210 10.53 -109.39 -37.71
C ALA A 210 10.85 -110.04 -39.07
N ARG A 211 11.10 -109.24 -40.11
CA ARG A 211 11.51 -109.74 -41.43
C ARG A 211 12.87 -110.43 -41.38
N ASN A 212 13.83 -109.89 -40.63
CA ASN A 212 15.14 -110.51 -40.44
C ASN A 212 15.00 -111.86 -39.71
N ARG A 213 14.15 -111.94 -38.67
CA ARG A 213 13.80 -113.20 -38.00
C ARG A 213 13.16 -114.21 -38.98
N GLN A 214 12.23 -113.77 -39.83
CA GLN A 214 11.62 -114.63 -40.86
C GLN A 214 12.65 -115.12 -41.89
N LEU A 215 13.51 -114.24 -42.42
CA LEU A 215 14.55 -114.60 -43.37
C LEU A 215 15.55 -115.59 -42.76
N ARG A 216 15.96 -115.39 -41.50
CA ARG A 216 16.80 -116.35 -40.75
C ARG A 216 16.07 -117.68 -40.53
N GLY A 217 14.77 -117.67 -40.32
CA GLY A 217 13.93 -118.86 -40.24
C GLY A 217 13.86 -119.61 -41.58
N GLN A 218 13.65 -118.89 -42.68
CA GLN A 218 13.64 -119.44 -44.05
C GLN A 218 15.00 -120.01 -44.46
N LEU A 219 16.11 -119.36 -44.06
CA LEU A 219 17.46 -119.90 -44.25
C LEU A 219 17.69 -121.22 -43.49
N LYS A 220 17.03 -121.40 -42.33
CA LYS A 220 17.06 -122.65 -41.55
C LYS A 220 16.11 -123.72 -42.11
N LEU A 221 15.04 -123.31 -42.81
CA LEU A 221 14.03 -124.17 -43.44
C LEU A 221 14.32 -124.50 -44.91
N SER A 222 15.39 -123.95 -45.50
CA SER A 222 15.92 -124.35 -46.81
C SER A 222 17.12 -125.27 -46.62
N PRO A 223 16.92 -126.60 -46.48
CA PRO A 223 17.98 -127.55 -46.80
C PRO A 223 18.05 -127.69 -48.32
N SER A 224 19.27 -127.63 -48.87
CA SER A 224 19.68 -128.35 -50.09
C SER A 224 18.65 -128.40 -51.23
N ALA A 225 18.64 -127.38 -52.09
CA ALA A 225 18.12 -127.52 -53.45
C ALA A 225 19.07 -126.81 -54.42
N GLY A 226 20.08 -127.57 -54.89
CA GLY A 226 21.00 -127.08 -55.92
C GLY A 226 22.30 -127.86 -56.05
N GLU A 227 22.27 -129.20 -56.02
CA GLU A 227 23.40 -130.00 -56.50
C GLU A 227 22.90 -131.23 -57.27
N LYS A 228 23.55 -131.48 -58.42
CA LYS A 228 23.29 -132.43 -59.52
C LYS A 228 22.41 -131.87 -60.65
N GLY A 229 22.90 -131.71 -61.88
CA GLY A 229 24.18 -132.06 -62.49
C GLY A 229 24.05 -131.96 -64.01
N GLY A 230 25.14 -131.65 -64.71
CA GLY A 230 25.15 -131.54 -66.17
C GLY A 230 26.55 -131.31 -66.71
N ASP A 231 27.45 -132.26 -66.45
CA ASP A 231 28.72 -132.40 -67.17
C ASP A 231 28.46 -133.39 -68.31
N ALA A 232 28.60 -132.92 -69.55
CA ALA A 232 28.55 -133.73 -70.76
C ALA A 232 29.84 -133.49 -71.55
N ALA A 233 30.44 -134.60 -71.96
CA ALA A 233 31.71 -134.70 -72.65
C ALA A 233 31.85 -133.79 -73.90
N ALA A 234 33.13 -133.46 -74.18
CA ALA A 234 33.65 -132.86 -75.41
C ALA A 234 33.19 -133.57 -76.70
N PRO A 235 33.33 -132.91 -77.88
CA PRO A 235 34.53 -133.20 -78.67
C PRO A 235 35.09 -132.03 -79.53
N ASN A 236 36.35 -132.25 -79.93
CA ASN A 236 37.22 -131.57 -80.92
C ASN A 236 38.03 -130.34 -80.46
#